data_AF-A0A2R6QPI4-F1
#
_entry.id   AF-A0A2R6QPI4-F1
#
_cell.length_a   1.000
_cell.length_b   1.000
_cell.length_c   1.000
_cell.angle_alpha   90.00
_cell.angle_beta   90.00
_cell.angle_gamma   90.00
#
_symmetry.space_group_name_H-M   'P 1'
#
loop_
_entity.id
_entity.type
_entity.pdbx_description
1 polymer ?
#
loop_
_entity_poly.entity_id
_entity_poly.type
_entity_poly.pdbx_seq_one_letter_code
_entity_poly.pdbx_strand_id
1 'polypeptide(L)'
;MLGVVYRDLKPENILVRDDGHIMLSDFDLSLRCAVFPTLIKTSFDSDPSKRGTGAAFCVQPACIEPSAACIQPACFIPRLFPSKSKKKTQKPRAEPGLPPGMLPELVAEPTSARSMSFVGTHEYLAPEIIKGEGHGSAVDWWTFGIFLHELLYGKTPFKGSGNRATLFNVVGQQLRFPDSPPTSYASRDLIRGLLVKEPQNRLGVKRGATEIKQHAFFEGVNWALIRCSTPPEIPRPVEYEPPPKLGPIDAIGVGSGSKRMVGTEVKSGGKFLDFEFF
;
A
#
# COMPACT_ATOMS: atom_id res chain seq x y z
N MET A 1 12.64 -6.83 11.42
CA MET A 1 11.17 -6.63 11.38
C MET A 1 10.53 -7.56 12.41
N LEU A 2 9.41 -7.15 13.01
CA LEU A 2 8.77 -7.84 14.14
C LEU A 2 7.84 -9.00 13.75
N GLY A 3 7.60 -9.22 12.44
CA GLY A 3 6.74 -10.31 11.97
C GLY A 3 5.32 -10.18 12.49
N VAL A 4 4.66 -9.09 12.12
CA VAL A 4 3.28 -8.80 12.51
C VAL A 4 2.51 -8.42 11.26
N VAL A 5 1.34 -9.04 11.08
CA VAL A 5 0.31 -8.65 10.12
C VAL A 5 -0.80 -7.96 10.90
N TYR A 6 -1.15 -6.73 10.55
CA TYR A 6 -2.00 -5.85 11.36
C TYR A 6 -3.49 -6.17 11.21
N ARG A 7 -3.97 -6.38 9.98
CA ARG A 7 -5.31 -6.86 9.58
C ARG A 7 -6.51 -5.93 9.86
N ASP A 8 -6.34 -4.82 10.56
CA ASP A 8 -7.43 -3.87 10.83
C ASP A 8 -7.07 -2.40 10.58
N LEU A 9 -6.41 -2.13 9.44
CA LEU A 9 -6.12 -0.76 9.03
C LEU A 9 -7.39 -0.04 8.58
N LYS A 10 -7.78 0.99 9.31
CA LYS A 10 -8.94 1.86 9.06
C LYS A 10 -8.76 3.21 9.78
N PRO A 11 -9.46 4.29 9.39
CA PRO A 11 -9.28 5.62 9.97
C PRO A 11 -9.45 5.65 11.49
N GLU A 12 -10.35 4.83 12.03
CA GLU A 12 -10.63 4.74 13.46
C GLU A 12 -9.41 4.27 14.27
N ASN A 13 -8.52 3.50 13.64
CA ASN A 13 -7.31 2.97 14.26
C ASN A 13 -6.05 3.82 13.97
N ILE A 14 -6.22 4.98 13.32
CA ILE A 14 -5.15 5.96 13.08
C ILE A 14 -5.37 7.17 13.98
N LEU A 15 -4.50 7.32 14.97
CA LEU A 15 -4.52 8.48 15.87
C LEU A 15 -3.52 9.53 15.37
N VAL A 16 -3.84 10.81 15.62
CA VAL A 16 -2.91 11.93 15.41
C VAL A 16 -2.41 12.39 16.78
N ARG A 17 -1.09 12.39 16.96
CA ARG A 17 -0.42 12.86 18.19
C ARG A 17 -0.51 14.37 18.32
N ASP A 18 -0.18 14.86 19.52
CA ASP A 18 -0.01 16.29 19.81
C ASP A 18 1.09 16.95 18.96
N ASP A 19 2.11 16.18 18.57
CA ASP A 19 3.16 16.58 17.64
C ASP A 19 2.77 16.45 16.14
N GLY A 20 1.50 16.16 15.84
CA GLY A 20 0.94 16.02 14.50
C GLY A 20 1.31 14.74 13.74
N HIS A 21 2.12 13.85 14.33
CA HIS A 21 2.47 12.59 13.68
C HIS A 21 1.42 11.49 13.93
N ILE A 22 1.33 10.56 12.99
CA ILE A 22 0.38 9.44 13.08
C ILE A 22 0.85 8.35 14.04
N MET A 23 -0.10 7.70 14.71
CA MET A 23 0.09 6.53 15.56
C MET A 23 -0.95 5.47 15.21
N LEU A 24 -0.53 4.22 15.07
CA LEU A 24 -1.44 3.08 14.98
C LEU A 24 -1.89 2.66 16.39
N SER A 25 -3.19 2.43 16.56
CA SER A 25 -3.79 1.83 17.76
C SER A 25 -4.37 0.45 17.45
N ASP A 26 -5.02 -0.20 18.42
CA ASP A 26 -5.79 -1.45 18.25
C ASP A 26 -5.07 -2.58 17.47
N PHE A 27 -4.34 -3.42 18.21
CA PHE A 27 -3.61 -4.56 17.65
C PHE A 27 -4.33 -5.90 17.94
N ASP A 28 -5.60 -5.88 18.36
CA ASP A 28 -6.29 -7.09 18.82
C ASP A 28 -6.51 -8.10 17.69
N LEU A 29 -6.64 -7.60 16.47
CA LEU A 29 -6.69 -8.43 15.27
C LEU A 29 -5.33 -8.71 14.66
N SER A 30 -4.21 -8.29 15.27
CA SER A 30 -2.89 -8.54 14.70
C SER A 30 -2.48 -10.02 14.80
N LEU A 31 -1.73 -10.49 13.81
CA LEU A 31 -1.17 -11.84 13.77
C LEU A 31 0.36 -11.76 13.82
N ARG A 32 0.93 -12.37 14.86
CA ARG A 32 2.39 -12.56 14.94
C ARG A 32 2.81 -13.78 14.13
N CYS A 33 3.91 -13.65 13.42
CA CYS A 33 4.42 -14.65 12.49
C CYS A 33 5.95 -14.62 12.47
N ALA A 34 6.56 -15.75 12.07
CA ALA A 34 8.00 -15.81 11.86
C ALA A 34 8.36 -15.01 10.59
N VAL A 35 9.47 -14.27 10.67
CA VAL A 35 10.05 -13.54 9.55
C VAL A 35 11.46 -14.06 9.33
N PHE A 36 11.74 -14.44 8.08
CA PHE A 36 13.06 -14.82 7.62
C PHE A 36 13.52 -13.78 6.60
N PRO A 37 14.31 -12.77 7.01
CA PRO A 37 14.81 -11.76 6.09
C PRO A 37 15.57 -12.42 4.94
N THR A 38 15.21 -12.08 3.72
CA THR A 38 15.82 -12.61 2.51
C THR A 38 16.51 -11.47 1.75
N LEU A 39 17.69 -11.75 1.22
CA LEU A 39 18.45 -10.80 0.42
C LEU A 39 18.14 -11.03 -1.07
N ILE A 40 17.44 -10.09 -1.69
CA ILE A 40 17.09 -10.17 -3.11
C ILE A 40 18.13 -9.39 -3.91
N LYS A 41 18.74 -10.04 -4.90
CA LYS A 41 19.60 -9.36 -5.89
C LYS A 41 18.73 -8.79 -7.00
N THR A 42 18.94 -7.53 -7.35
CA THR A 42 18.32 -6.89 -8.52
C THR A 42 18.91 -7.48 -9.79
N SER A 43 18.35 -8.58 -10.29
CA SER A 43 18.65 -9.08 -11.64
C SER A 43 17.70 -8.43 -12.64
N PHE A 44 18.22 -7.56 -13.50
CA PHE A 44 17.53 -7.22 -14.74
C PHE A 44 17.50 -8.49 -15.59
N ASP A 45 16.34 -9.11 -15.72
CA ASP A 45 16.14 -10.21 -16.65
C ASP A 45 16.12 -9.62 -18.07
N SER A 46 17.31 -9.45 -18.64
CA SER A 46 17.53 -9.10 -20.05
C SER A 46 18.21 -10.27 -20.72
N ASP A 47 17.50 -11.39 -20.86
CA ASP A 47 17.89 -12.45 -21.77
C ASP A 47 17.30 -12.14 -23.17
N PRO A 48 18.12 -11.77 -24.18
CA PRO A 48 17.62 -11.48 -25.53
C PRO A 48 17.18 -12.74 -26.29
N SER A 49 17.31 -13.95 -25.74
CA SER A 49 17.13 -15.19 -26.50
C SER A 49 15.68 -15.66 -26.68
N LYS A 50 14.67 -14.95 -26.15
CA LYS A 50 13.25 -15.39 -26.14
C LYS A 50 12.23 -14.44 -26.79
N ARG A 51 12.61 -13.59 -27.75
CA ARG A 51 11.62 -12.93 -28.63
C ARG A 51 11.47 -13.71 -29.94
N GLY A 52 10.50 -14.63 -29.93
CA GLY A 52 9.91 -15.17 -31.15
C GLY A 52 9.21 -14.06 -31.96
N THR A 53 9.55 -14.03 -33.24
CA THR A 53 8.75 -13.55 -34.39
C THR A 53 7.43 -12.84 -34.09
N GLY A 54 7.37 -11.53 -34.35
CA GLY A 54 6.11 -10.81 -34.47
C GLY A 54 6.23 -9.29 -34.38
N ALA A 55 6.25 -8.64 -35.55
CA ALA A 55 5.92 -7.23 -35.79
C ALA A 55 6.76 -6.14 -35.09
N ALA A 56 7.91 -5.80 -35.70
CA ALA A 56 8.53 -4.49 -35.53
C ALA A 56 7.94 -3.51 -36.56
N PHE A 57 7.14 -2.54 -36.10
CA PHE A 57 6.89 -1.31 -36.84
C PHE A 57 8.03 -0.33 -36.52
N CYS A 58 8.97 -0.18 -37.46
CA CYS A 58 9.92 0.92 -37.46
C CYS A 58 9.90 1.55 -38.84
N VAL A 59 9.34 2.76 -38.90
CA VAL A 59 9.33 3.63 -40.08
C VAL A 59 10.76 4.07 -40.37
N GLN A 60 11.28 3.74 -41.55
CA GLN A 60 12.47 4.35 -42.15
C GLN A 60 12.09 4.76 -43.57
N PRO A 61 12.31 6.02 -43.99
CA PRO A 61 11.94 6.48 -45.32
C PRO A 61 12.96 6.03 -46.38
N ALA A 62 12.44 5.94 -47.59
CA ALA A 62 12.98 5.25 -48.76
C ALA A 62 14.21 5.90 -49.40
N CYS A 63 15.06 5.05 -50.00
CA CYS A 63 15.79 5.35 -51.24
C CYS A 63 15.75 4.13 -52.18
N ILE A 64 15.27 4.40 -53.39
CA ILE A 64 15.04 3.61 -54.63
C ILE A 64 16.34 2.93 -55.13
N GLU A 65 16.43 1.58 -55.22
CA GLU A 65 16.15 0.66 -56.36
C GLU A 65 17.42 0.32 -57.24
N PRO A 66 17.44 -0.68 -58.17
CA PRO A 66 17.92 -2.04 -57.88
C PRO A 66 18.96 -2.64 -58.88
N SER A 67 19.31 -3.92 -58.63
CA SER A 67 19.71 -4.99 -59.58
C SER A 67 21.20 -5.20 -59.94
N ALA A 68 21.68 -6.42 -59.66
CA ALA A 68 22.16 -7.42 -60.64
C ALA A 68 23.28 -8.32 -60.10
N ALA A 69 23.23 -9.58 -60.54
CA ALA A 69 24.08 -10.73 -60.20
C ALA A 69 25.59 -10.49 -60.35
N CYS A 70 26.43 -11.26 -59.63
CA CYS A 70 27.15 -12.44 -60.18
C CYS A 70 28.36 -12.91 -59.32
N ILE A 71 28.48 -14.23 -59.19
CA ILE A 71 29.70 -15.09 -59.20
C ILE A 71 30.68 -15.05 -58.00
N GLN A 72 30.78 -16.21 -57.33
CA GLN A 72 31.94 -16.68 -56.53
C GLN A 72 33.09 -17.12 -57.46
N PRO A 73 34.35 -17.19 -56.98
CA PRO A 73 34.80 -18.53 -56.58
C PRO A 73 35.74 -18.58 -55.37
N ALA A 74 35.73 -19.73 -54.73
CA ALA A 74 36.65 -20.17 -53.69
C ALA A 74 38.04 -20.49 -54.26
N CYS A 75 39.10 -20.22 -53.48
CA CYS A 75 40.44 -20.80 -53.69
C CYS A 75 41.00 -21.38 -52.39
N PHE A 76 41.63 -22.54 -52.56
CA PHE A 76 42.09 -23.55 -51.63
C PHE A 76 43.26 -23.14 -50.68
N ILE A 77 43.33 -23.88 -49.56
CA ILE A 77 44.28 -23.98 -48.41
C ILE A 77 45.64 -24.62 -48.90
N PRO A 78 46.89 -24.53 -48.30
CA PRO A 78 47.21 -24.89 -46.88
C PRO A 78 48.48 -24.37 -46.12
N ARG A 79 48.34 -24.39 -44.77
CA ARG A 79 49.25 -24.61 -43.60
C ARG A 79 50.79 -24.38 -43.68
N LEU A 80 51.36 -23.73 -42.63
CA LEU A 80 52.25 -24.31 -41.57
C LEU A 80 53.21 -23.27 -40.91
N PHE A 81 53.31 -23.35 -39.57
CA PHE A 81 54.42 -23.04 -38.63
C PHE A 81 54.18 -22.01 -37.50
N PRO A 82 54.64 -22.32 -36.25
CA PRO A 82 54.37 -21.55 -35.05
C PRO A 82 55.54 -20.62 -34.64
N SER A 83 55.27 -19.56 -33.88
CA SER A 83 56.33 -18.85 -33.14
C SER A 83 55.81 -18.22 -31.84
N LYS A 84 56.63 -18.34 -30.80
CA LYS A 84 56.38 -18.00 -29.40
C LYS A 84 56.79 -16.55 -29.08
N SER A 85 56.03 -15.96 -28.16
CA SER A 85 56.43 -15.01 -27.10
C SER A 85 56.99 -13.62 -27.43
N LYS A 86 56.33 -12.57 -26.91
CA LYS A 86 56.97 -11.54 -26.06
C LYS A 86 55.94 -10.68 -25.30
N LYS A 87 56.18 -10.55 -23.98
CA LYS A 87 55.46 -9.71 -23.01
C LYS A 87 55.49 -8.22 -23.38
N LYS A 88 54.38 -7.52 -23.16
CA LYS A 88 54.39 -6.10 -22.71
C LYS A 88 53.28 -5.88 -21.68
N THR A 89 53.71 -5.45 -20.51
CA THR A 89 52.94 -5.01 -19.34
C THR A 89 52.02 -3.84 -19.69
N GLN A 90 50.74 -3.93 -19.33
CA GLN A 90 49.82 -2.80 -19.26
C GLN A 90 49.27 -2.65 -17.82
N LYS A 91 49.33 -1.42 -17.32
CA LYS A 91 48.75 -0.93 -16.05
C LYS A 91 47.28 -1.34 -15.91
N PRO A 92 46.77 -1.58 -14.68
CA PRO A 92 45.34 -1.70 -14.47
C PRO A 92 44.69 -0.33 -14.72
N ARG A 93 43.76 -0.30 -15.68
CA ARG A 93 42.88 0.83 -15.95
C ARG A 93 41.79 0.82 -14.88
N ALA A 94 41.55 1.97 -14.26
CA ALA A 94 40.56 2.16 -13.22
C ALA A 94 39.17 1.67 -13.67
N GLU A 95 38.53 0.89 -12.79
CA GLU A 95 37.13 0.45 -12.86
C GLU A 95 36.19 1.66 -13.05
N PRO A 96 35.30 1.66 -14.06
CA PRO A 96 34.18 2.59 -14.09
C PRO A 96 33.19 2.21 -12.97
N GLY A 97 32.89 3.16 -12.09
CA GLY A 97 32.02 2.98 -10.94
C GLY A 97 30.65 2.38 -11.30
N LEU A 98 30.16 1.50 -10.42
CA LEU A 98 28.83 0.89 -10.53
C LEU A 98 27.71 1.95 -10.58
N PRO A 99 26.69 1.77 -11.42
CA PRO A 99 25.49 2.61 -11.39
C PRO A 99 24.68 2.40 -10.10
N PRO A 100 24.00 3.44 -9.59
CA PRO A 100 23.16 3.35 -8.40
C PRO A 100 21.93 2.49 -8.73
N GLY A 101 21.92 1.25 -8.25
CA GLY A 101 20.83 0.30 -8.51
C GLY A 101 21.18 -1.17 -8.31
N MET A 102 22.44 -1.51 -8.02
CA MET A 102 22.92 -2.89 -7.90
C MET A 102 23.07 -3.40 -6.46
N LEU A 103 22.63 -2.63 -5.46
CA LEU A 103 22.75 -3.08 -4.07
C LEU A 103 21.67 -4.12 -3.76
N PRO A 104 22.04 -5.26 -3.17
CA PRO A 104 21.08 -6.27 -2.81
C PRO A 104 20.13 -5.73 -1.72
N GLU A 105 18.84 -6.03 -1.87
CA GLU A 105 17.78 -5.47 -1.04
C GLU A 105 17.33 -6.49 0.02
N LEU A 106 17.30 -6.07 1.27
CA LEU A 106 16.83 -6.91 2.38
C LEU A 106 15.31 -6.81 2.48
N VAL A 107 14.61 -7.91 2.17
CA VAL A 107 13.16 -8.03 2.30
C VAL A 107 12.83 -8.89 3.51
N ALA A 108 12.00 -8.39 4.42
CA ALA A 108 11.65 -9.07 5.67
C ALA A 108 10.13 -9.21 5.84
N GLU A 109 9.42 -9.41 4.73
CA GLU A 109 7.99 -9.70 4.74
C GLU A 109 7.73 -11.07 5.40
N PRO A 110 6.66 -11.21 6.19
CA PRO A 110 6.31 -12.49 6.81
C PRO A 110 5.62 -13.41 5.79
N THR A 111 6.35 -13.86 4.79
CA THR A 111 5.83 -14.68 3.67
C THR A 111 5.24 -16.03 4.11
N SER A 112 5.60 -16.53 5.30
CA SER A 112 5.04 -17.76 5.88
C SER A 112 3.78 -17.55 6.73
N ALA A 113 3.35 -16.31 6.97
CA ALA A 113 2.13 -16.04 7.71
C ALA A 113 0.92 -16.51 6.91
N ARG A 114 0.15 -17.45 7.46
CA ARG A 114 -1.10 -17.92 6.87
C ARG A 114 -2.16 -18.10 7.96
N SER A 115 -3.28 -17.42 7.83
CA SER A 115 -4.46 -17.54 8.70
C SER A 115 -5.71 -17.83 7.86
N MET A 116 -6.74 -18.40 8.50
CA MET A 116 -8.07 -18.65 7.92
C MET A 116 -9.16 -17.79 8.58
N SER A 117 -8.81 -16.92 9.52
CA SER A 117 -9.77 -16.11 10.28
C SER A 117 -10.50 -15.09 9.40
N PHE A 118 -11.83 -15.07 9.42
CA PHE A 118 -12.64 -14.03 8.80
C PHE A 118 -12.84 -12.88 9.81
N VAL A 119 -11.96 -11.87 9.78
CA VAL A 119 -11.98 -10.73 10.71
C VAL A 119 -11.64 -9.44 9.98
N GLY A 120 -12.13 -8.31 10.50
CA GLY A 120 -11.89 -6.97 9.99
C GLY A 120 -13.18 -6.25 9.57
N THR A 121 -13.03 -4.97 9.24
CA THR A 121 -14.15 -4.13 8.80
C THR A 121 -14.58 -4.47 7.37
N HIS A 122 -15.87 -4.68 7.13
CA HIS A 122 -16.42 -5.20 5.87
C HIS A 122 -15.94 -4.45 4.60
N GLU A 123 -15.78 -3.13 4.67
CA GLU A 123 -15.33 -2.30 3.54
C GLU A 123 -13.82 -2.42 3.25
N TYR A 124 -13.06 -2.91 4.23
CA TYR A 124 -11.61 -3.06 4.22
C TYR A 124 -11.14 -4.48 3.94
N LEU A 125 -12.03 -5.48 4.07
CA LEU A 125 -11.70 -6.89 3.87
C LEU A 125 -11.11 -7.14 2.47
N ALA A 126 -10.03 -7.91 2.43
CA ALA A 126 -9.40 -8.33 1.18
C ALA A 126 -10.21 -9.46 0.49
N PRO A 127 -10.19 -9.57 -0.85
CA PRO A 127 -10.95 -10.57 -1.58
C PRO A 127 -10.65 -12.00 -1.15
N GLU A 128 -9.39 -12.32 -0.84
CA GLU A 128 -8.96 -13.64 -0.37
C GLU A 128 -9.58 -14.00 1.00
N ILE A 129 -9.73 -13.03 1.91
CA ILE A 129 -10.42 -13.25 3.20
C ILE A 129 -11.90 -13.55 2.93
N ILE A 130 -12.53 -12.78 2.02
CA ILE A 130 -13.95 -12.93 1.70
C ILE A 130 -14.25 -14.29 1.07
N LYS A 131 -13.34 -14.78 0.23
CA LYS A 131 -13.43 -16.12 -0.39
C LYS A 131 -13.14 -17.27 0.59
N GLY A 132 -12.71 -16.96 1.82
CA GLY A 132 -12.27 -17.97 2.78
C GLY A 132 -10.96 -18.64 2.40
N GLU A 133 -10.13 -17.96 1.59
CA GLU A 133 -8.79 -18.42 1.25
C GLU A 133 -7.82 -18.07 2.38
N GLY A 134 -6.77 -18.89 2.52
CA GLY A 134 -5.73 -18.61 3.51
C GLY A 134 -4.97 -17.33 3.16
N HIS A 135 -4.80 -16.44 4.13
CA HIS A 135 -4.26 -15.11 3.93
C HIS A 135 -3.02 -14.81 4.79
N GLY A 136 -2.13 -13.98 4.28
CA GLY A 136 -0.88 -13.53 4.93
C GLY A 136 -0.74 -12.00 4.92
N SER A 137 0.48 -11.47 4.89
CA SER A 137 0.70 -10.00 4.92
C SER A 137 0.11 -9.23 3.75
N ALA A 138 -0.19 -9.89 2.62
CA ALA A 138 -0.77 -9.25 1.46
C ALA A 138 -2.08 -8.50 1.75
N VAL A 139 -2.83 -8.91 2.79
CA VAL A 139 -4.08 -8.26 3.19
C VAL A 139 -3.86 -6.85 3.72
N ASP A 140 -2.71 -6.58 4.35
CA ASP A 140 -2.39 -5.23 4.86
C ASP A 140 -2.10 -4.26 3.70
N TRP A 141 -1.51 -4.75 2.60
CA TRP A 141 -1.34 -3.93 1.39
C TRP A 141 -2.68 -3.63 0.72
N TRP A 142 -3.62 -4.57 0.76
CA TRP A 142 -4.99 -4.33 0.30
C TRP A 142 -5.69 -3.26 1.15
N THR A 143 -5.70 -3.43 2.47
CA THR A 143 -6.34 -2.47 3.39
C THR A 143 -5.71 -1.09 3.28
N PHE A 144 -4.39 -1.00 3.07
CA PHE A 144 -3.72 0.26 2.77
C PHE A 144 -4.22 0.92 1.48
N GLY A 145 -4.49 0.14 0.43
CA GLY A 145 -5.11 0.66 -0.79
C GLY A 145 -6.53 1.20 -0.58
N ILE A 146 -7.34 0.54 0.24
CA ILE A 146 -8.68 1.01 0.62
C ILE A 146 -8.58 2.31 1.40
N PHE A 147 -7.68 2.34 2.39
CA PHE A 147 -7.43 3.50 3.24
C PHE A 147 -6.98 4.73 2.44
N LEU A 148 -6.02 4.57 1.52
CA LEU A 148 -5.58 5.67 0.64
C LEU A 148 -6.71 6.19 -0.24
N HIS A 149 -7.56 5.30 -0.77
CA HIS A 149 -8.72 5.73 -1.53
C HIS A 149 -9.69 6.54 -0.65
N GLU A 150 -9.95 6.10 0.57
CA GLU A 150 -10.83 6.82 1.50
C GLU A 150 -10.26 8.18 1.91
N LEU A 151 -8.96 8.30 2.17
CA LEU A 151 -8.32 9.58 2.45
C LEU A 151 -8.45 10.58 1.29
N LEU A 152 -8.35 10.11 0.05
CA LEU A 152 -8.39 10.98 -1.13
C LEU A 152 -9.81 11.34 -1.58
N TYR A 153 -10.78 10.44 -1.39
CA TYR A 153 -12.13 10.57 -1.95
C TYR A 153 -13.24 10.64 -0.90
N GLY A 154 -12.92 10.47 0.39
CA GLY A 154 -13.88 10.44 1.50
C GLY A 154 -14.81 9.23 1.50
N LYS A 155 -14.50 8.18 0.73
CA LYS A 155 -15.31 6.95 0.65
C LYS A 155 -14.46 5.75 0.24
N THR A 156 -14.87 4.56 0.64
CA THR A 156 -14.25 3.31 0.18
C THR A 156 -14.70 2.96 -1.26
N PRO A 157 -13.86 2.30 -2.07
CA PRO A 157 -14.11 2.12 -3.50
C PRO A 157 -15.19 1.08 -3.83
N PHE A 158 -15.50 0.17 -2.90
CA PHE A 158 -16.40 -0.97 -3.15
C PHE A 158 -17.66 -0.97 -2.27
N LYS A 159 -17.93 0.12 -1.51
CA LYS A 159 -19.11 0.23 -0.64
C LYS A 159 -20.40 -0.06 -1.40
N GLY A 160 -21.18 -1.01 -0.90
CA GLY A 160 -22.53 -1.32 -1.39
C GLY A 160 -23.61 -0.75 -0.47
N SER A 161 -24.88 -1.06 -0.77
CA SER A 161 -26.03 -0.69 0.07
C SER A 161 -26.05 -1.35 1.46
N GLY A 162 -25.19 -2.35 1.68
CA GLY A 162 -25.00 -3.03 2.96
C GLY A 162 -23.82 -4.00 2.90
N ASN A 163 -23.58 -4.73 3.98
CA ASN A 163 -22.40 -5.59 4.11
C ASN A 163 -22.30 -6.62 2.98
N ARG A 164 -23.36 -7.39 2.72
CA ARG A 164 -23.36 -8.43 1.68
C ARG A 164 -23.10 -7.86 0.28
N ALA A 165 -23.68 -6.70 -0.05
CA ALA A 165 -23.44 -6.03 -1.32
C ALA A 165 -22.00 -5.54 -1.43
N THR A 166 -21.45 -4.99 -0.33
CA THR A 166 -20.05 -4.56 -0.25
C THR A 166 -19.10 -5.73 -0.50
N LEU A 167 -19.30 -6.87 0.18
CA LEU A 167 -18.45 -8.05 -0.01
C LEU A 167 -18.51 -8.56 -1.46
N PHE A 168 -19.70 -8.56 -2.07
CA PHE A 168 -19.86 -8.92 -3.48
C PHE A 168 -19.11 -7.96 -4.41
N ASN A 169 -19.18 -6.65 -4.15
CA ASN A 169 -18.44 -5.65 -4.90
C ASN A 169 -16.92 -5.81 -4.74
N VAL A 170 -16.45 -6.10 -3.51
CA VAL A 170 -15.03 -6.33 -3.24
C VAL A 170 -14.50 -7.53 -4.05
N VAL A 171 -15.28 -8.59 -4.23
CA VAL A 171 -14.82 -9.75 -5.02
C VAL A 171 -15.00 -9.53 -6.52
N GLY A 172 -16.12 -8.96 -6.96
CA GLY A 172 -16.54 -8.97 -8.36
C GLY A 172 -16.36 -7.65 -9.13
N GLN A 173 -16.35 -6.50 -8.45
CA GLN A 173 -16.28 -5.20 -9.15
C GLN A 173 -14.84 -4.74 -9.35
N GLN A 174 -14.59 -4.18 -10.54
CA GLN A 174 -13.34 -3.50 -10.86
C GLN A 174 -13.28 -2.14 -10.18
N LEU A 175 -12.08 -1.75 -9.73
CA LEU A 175 -11.82 -0.43 -9.17
C LEU A 175 -12.18 0.68 -10.16
N ARG A 176 -13.00 1.64 -9.71
CA ARG A 176 -13.33 2.87 -10.44
C ARG A 176 -13.06 4.07 -9.56
N PHE A 177 -12.37 5.06 -10.12
CA PHE A 177 -12.09 6.31 -9.42
C PHE A 177 -13.21 7.32 -9.66
N PRO A 178 -13.66 8.04 -8.64
CA PRO A 178 -14.54 9.20 -8.81
C PRO A 178 -13.87 10.30 -9.66
N ASP A 179 -14.68 11.07 -10.39
CA ASP A 179 -14.19 12.23 -11.16
C ASP A 179 -13.84 13.43 -10.27
N SER A 180 -14.37 13.47 -9.04
CA SER A 180 -14.14 14.54 -8.06
C SER A 180 -13.95 13.97 -6.64
N PRO A 181 -13.00 14.52 -5.83
CA PRO A 181 -12.02 15.54 -6.22
C PRO A 181 -10.99 15.02 -7.24
N PRO A 182 -10.41 15.89 -8.09
CA PRO A 182 -9.34 15.49 -8.99
C PRO A 182 -8.09 15.10 -8.19
N THR A 183 -7.50 13.95 -8.51
CA THR A 183 -6.27 13.46 -7.87
C THR A 183 -5.20 13.16 -8.91
N SER A 184 -3.94 13.11 -8.46
CA SER A 184 -2.80 12.84 -9.34
C SER A 184 -2.91 11.49 -10.06
N TYR A 185 -2.20 11.34 -11.18
CA TYR A 185 -2.06 10.02 -11.81
C TYR A 185 -1.34 9.04 -10.88
N ALA A 186 -0.25 9.48 -10.23
CA ALA A 186 0.58 8.65 -9.36
C ALA A 186 -0.20 8.08 -8.17
N SER A 187 -1.09 8.85 -7.55
CA SER A 187 -1.96 8.36 -6.46
C SER A 187 -2.93 7.27 -6.94
N ARG A 188 -3.55 7.49 -8.10
CA ARG A 188 -4.46 6.49 -8.69
C ARG A 188 -3.71 5.24 -9.13
N ASP A 189 -2.50 5.39 -9.65
CA ASP A 189 -1.66 4.27 -10.05
C ASP A 189 -1.24 3.40 -8.86
N LEU A 190 -0.83 4.04 -7.75
CA LEU A 190 -0.52 3.34 -6.50
C LEU A 190 -1.72 2.53 -6.01
N ILE A 191 -2.91 3.15 -5.94
CA ILE A 191 -4.14 2.47 -5.49
C ILE A 191 -4.50 1.31 -6.42
N ARG A 192 -4.30 1.44 -7.75
CA ARG A 192 -4.52 0.32 -8.69
C ARG A 192 -3.61 -0.87 -8.37
N GLY A 193 -2.33 -0.62 -8.08
CA GLY A 193 -1.37 -1.66 -7.73
C GLY A 193 -1.67 -2.34 -6.39
N LEU A 194 -2.17 -1.59 -5.41
CA LEU A 194 -2.56 -2.12 -4.09
C LEU A 194 -3.90 -2.88 -4.11
N LEU A 195 -4.85 -2.44 -4.95
CA LEU A 195 -6.19 -3.04 -5.05
C LEU A 195 -6.32 -4.10 -6.16
N VAL A 196 -5.21 -4.81 -6.45
CA VAL A 196 -5.22 -6.02 -7.27
C VAL A 196 -5.87 -7.15 -6.47
N LYS A 197 -6.91 -7.77 -7.06
CA LYS A 197 -7.69 -8.82 -6.40
C LYS A 197 -6.86 -10.07 -6.12
N GLU A 198 -5.97 -10.43 -7.03
CA GLU A 198 -5.06 -11.56 -6.88
C GLU A 198 -3.85 -11.17 -6.01
N PRO A 199 -3.67 -11.75 -4.80
CA PRO A 199 -2.65 -11.31 -3.86
C PRO A 199 -1.23 -11.37 -4.43
N GLN A 200 -0.89 -12.38 -5.23
CA GLN A 200 0.47 -12.57 -5.76
C GLN A 200 0.91 -11.47 -6.75
N ASN A 201 -0.06 -10.78 -7.34
CA ASN A 201 0.18 -9.69 -8.29
C ASN A 201 0.07 -8.31 -7.64
N ARG A 202 -0.27 -8.26 -6.34
CA ARG A 202 -0.47 -7.03 -5.59
C ARG A 202 0.85 -6.35 -5.27
N LEU A 203 0.89 -5.03 -5.40
CA LEU A 203 2.05 -4.22 -5.01
C LEU A 203 2.35 -4.43 -3.52
N GLY A 204 3.62 -4.60 -3.18
CA GLY A 204 4.07 -4.85 -1.81
C GLY A 204 4.31 -6.34 -1.50
N VAL A 205 3.87 -7.26 -2.36
CA VAL A 205 4.06 -8.70 -2.10
C VAL A 205 5.46 -9.19 -2.48
N LYS A 206 6.10 -8.61 -3.51
CA LYS A 206 7.39 -9.12 -4.01
C LYS A 206 8.59 -8.56 -3.25
N ARG A 207 8.63 -7.25 -3.01
CA ARG A 207 9.72 -6.57 -2.25
C ARG A 207 9.22 -5.82 -1.03
N GLY A 208 8.03 -6.14 -0.54
CA GLY A 208 7.50 -5.53 0.67
C GLY A 208 7.27 -4.03 0.55
N ALA A 209 7.43 -3.35 1.67
CA ALA A 209 7.31 -1.90 1.78
C ALA A 209 8.17 -1.11 0.78
N THR A 210 9.28 -1.67 0.28
CA THR A 210 10.15 -0.95 -0.65
C THR A 210 9.47 -0.64 -1.98
N GLU A 211 8.61 -1.53 -2.50
CA GLU A 211 7.88 -1.27 -3.75
C GLU A 211 6.97 -0.04 -3.60
N ILE A 212 6.32 0.09 -2.44
CA ILE A 212 5.50 1.25 -2.11
C ILE A 212 6.37 2.49 -1.94
N LYS A 213 7.47 2.40 -1.19
CA LYS A 213 8.36 3.54 -0.90
C LYS A 213 9.03 4.14 -2.14
N GLN A 214 9.28 3.33 -3.17
CA GLN A 214 9.87 3.74 -4.45
C GLN A 214 8.83 4.21 -5.47
N HIS A 215 7.53 4.07 -5.18
CA HIS A 215 6.47 4.46 -6.09
C HIS A 215 6.47 5.99 -6.32
N ALA A 216 6.16 6.44 -7.53
CA ALA A 216 6.16 7.86 -7.91
C ALA A 216 5.23 8.74 -7.04
N PHE A 217 4.25 8.14 -6.37
CA PHE A 217 3.38 8.85 -5.42
C PHE A 217 4.15 9.38 -4.20
N PHE A 218 5.21 8.70 -3.79
CA PHE A 218 6.06 9.09 -2.67
C PHE A 218 7.40 9.69 -3.14
N GLU A 219 7.48 10.16 -4.38
CA GLU A 219 8.66 10.86 -4.88
C GLU A 219 8.97 12.08 -4.01
N GLY A 220 10.24 12.26 -3.65
CA GLY A 220 10.69 13.34 -2.76
C GLY A 220 10.57 13.03 -1.26
N VAL A 221 9.95 11.92 -0.86
CA VAL A 221 9.88 11.53 0.56
C VAL A 221 11.23 10.99 1.03
N ASN A 222 11.83 11.65 2.02
CA ASN A 222 12.99 11.13 2.72
C ASN A 222 12.57 10.20 3.86
N TRP A 223 12.47 8.91 3.55
CA TRP A 223 12.04 7.87 4.50
C TRP A 223 12.92 7.74 5.75
N ALA A 224 14.21 8.13 5.68
CA ALA A 224 15.11 8.08 6.83
C ALA A 224 14.83 9.21 7.83
N LEU A 225 14.26 10.33 7.36
CA LEU A 225 13.98 11.53 8.16
C LEU A 225 12.48 11.76 8.40
N ILE A 226 11.61 10.81 8.03
CA ILE A 226 10.15 10.98 8.08
C ILE A 226 9.58 11.29 9.47
N ARG A 227 10.30 10.93 10.55
CA ARG A 227 9.91 11.26 11.94
C ARG A 227 10.33 12.66 12.38
N CYS A 228 11.13 13.34 11.57
CA CYS A 228 11.64 14.68 11.81
C CYS A 228 11.05 15.70 10.83
N SER A 229 10.28 15.25 9.83
CA SER A 229 9.57 16.15 8.93
C SER A 229 8.45 16.86 9.68
N THR A 230 8.22 18.13 9.33
CA THR A 230 7.08 18.87 9.84
C THR A 230 5.78 18.26 9.32
N PRO A 231 4.83 17.88 10.20
CA PRO A 231 3.54 17.37 9.77
C PRO A 231 2.71 18.50 9.12
N PRO A 232 1.78 18.16 8.21
CA PRO A 232 0.96 19.16 7.52
C PRO A 232 -0.03 19.87 8.46
N GLU A 233 -0.50 19.19 9.50
CA GLU A 233 -1.44 19.71 10.48
C GLU A 233 -1.04 19.23 11.88
N ILE A 234 -1.15 20.13 12.86
CA ILE A 234 -0.90 19.85 14.27
C ILE A 234 -2.23 20.10 15.01
N PRO A 235 -2.80 19.09 15.71
CA PRO A 235 -4.03 19.28 16.47
C PRO A 235 -3.90 20.39 17.51
N ARG A 236 -4.95 21.20 17.66
CA ARG A 236 -5.00 22.19 18.74
C ARG A 236 -5.17 21.47 20.08
N PRO A 237 -4.52 21.95 21.16
CA PRO A 237 -4.77 21.44 22.50
C PRO A 237 -6.26 21.49 22.82
N VAL A 238 -6.81 20.39 23.33
CA VAL A 238 -8.19 20.36 23.80
C VAL A 238 -8.24 21.12 25.13
N GLU A 239 -8.74 22.35 25.12
CA GLU A 239 -9.03 23.07 26.34
C GLU A 239 -10.25 22.42 27.01
N TYR A 240 -10.04 21.83 28.19
CA TYR A 240 -11.14 21.36 29.03
C TYR A 240 -11.77 22.59 29.69
N GLU A 241 -12.95 23.01 29.23
CA GLU A 241 -13.77 23.91 30.03
C GLU A 241 -14.26 23.16 31.28
N PRO A 242 -13.93 23.63 32.49
CA PRO A 242 -14.45 23.01 33.70
C PRO A 242 -15.99 23.14 33.70
N PRO A 243 -16.72 22.12 34.18
CA PRO A 243 -18.17 22.18 34.23
C PRO A 243 -18.62 23.42 35.00
N PRO A 244 -19.70 24.09 34.55
CA PRO A 244 -20.19 25.29 35.22
C PRO A 244 -20.47 24.95 36.68
N LYS A 245 -19.88 25.74 37.59
CA LYS A 245 -20.12 25.62 39.03
C LYS A 245 -21.62 25.75 39.25
N LEU A 246 -22.27 24.65 39.67
CA LEU A 246 -23.64 24.68 40.17
C LEU A 246 -23.70 25.72 41.29
N GLY A 247 -24.48 26.78 41.06
CA GLY A 247 -24.75 27.78 42.09
C GLY A 247 -25.47 27.16 43.30
N PRO A 248 -25.48 27.85 44.46
CA PRO A 248 -26.13 27.34 45.66
C PRO A 248 -27.61 27.05 45.38
N ILE A 249 -28.04 25.83 45.68
CA ILE A 249 -29.45 25.46 45.66
C ILE A 249 -30.07 26.08 46.91
N ASP A 250 -30.95 27.06 46.74
CA ASP A 250 -31.77 27.58 47.83
C ASP A 250 -32.66 26.45 48.37
N ALA A 251 -32.56 26.19 49.67
CA ALA A 251 -33.38 25.22 50.36
C ALA A 251 -34.81 25.77 50.50
N ILE A 252 -35.72 25.35 49.61
CA ILE A 252 -37.15 25.61 49.76
C ILE A 252 -37.75 24.56 50.72
N GLY A 253 -38.37 25.07 51.78
CA GLY A 253 -38.83 24.34 52.95
C GLY A 253 -39.89 23.27 52.69
N VAL A 254 -39.88 22.28 53.58
CA VAL A 254 -40.79 21.14 53.65
C VAL A 254 -42.22 21.60 53.97
N GLY A 255 -43.18 21.27 53.10
CA GLY A 255 -44.61 21.44 53.32
C GLY A 255 -45.38 20.19 52.91
N SER A 256 -46.00 19.54 53.89
CA SER A 256 -46.82 18.33 53.76
C SER A 256 -48.15 18.60 53.05
N GLY A 257 -48.57 17.75 52.11
CA GLY A 257 -49.91 17.85 51.51
C GLY A 257 -50.15 16.95 50.30
N SER A 258 -50.82 15.82 50.53
CA SER A 258 -51.28 14.86 49.51
C SER A 258 -52.49 15.38 48.72
N LYS A 259 -52.45 15.32 47.36
CA LYS A 259 -53.59 14.97 46.48
C LYS A 259 -53.20 14.88 44.99
N ARG A 260 -53.70 13.83 44.34
CA ARG A 260 -53.62 13.50 42.89
C ARG A 260 -54.16 14.61 41.98
N MET A 261 -53.58 14.77 40.78
CA MET A 261 -54.30 14.77 39.48
C MET A 261 -53.34 14.63 38.28
N VAL A 262 -53.92 14.15 37.18
CA VAL A 262 -53.36 13.65 35.91
C VAL A 262 -53.07 14.79 34.92
N GLY A 263 -52.03 14.67 34.08
CA GLY A 263 -51.96 15.39 32.80
C GLY A 263 -50.55 15.68 32.23
N THR A 264 -50.23 14.94 31.17
CA THR A 264 -49.55 15.39 29.92
C THR A 264 -48.03 15.67 29.90
N GLU A 265 -47.36 14.88 29.04
CA GLU A 265 -46.10 15.09 28.30
C GLU A 265 -44.93 15.83 28.98
N VAL A 266 -43.96 15.05 29.45
CA VAL A 266 -42.57 15.48 29.64
C VAL A 266 -41.74 14.94 28.48
N LYS A 267 -41.33 15.82 27.56
CA LYS A 267 -40.21 15.56 26.66
C LYS A 267 -38.91 15.67 27.48
N SER A 268 -38.33 14.52 27.82
CA SER A 268 -36.98 14.46 28.36
C SER A 268 -35.99 14.40 27.20
N GLY A 269 -35.37 15.55 26.90
CA GLY A 269 -34.15 15.62 26.11
C GLY A 269 -32.97 15.26 27.01
N GLY A 270 -32.40 14.08 26.80
CA GLY A 270 -31.20 13.64 27.49
C GLY A 270 -30.63 12.40 26.82
N LYS A 271 -29.51 12.58 26.11
CA LYS A 271 -28.71 11.49 25.53
C LYS A 271 -28.02 10.78 26.70
N PHE A 272 -28.40 9.55 26.99
CA PHE A 272 -27.58 8.64 27.80
C PHE A 272 -26.87 7.70 26.81
N LEU A 273 -25.56 7.90 26.65
CA LEU A 273 -24.67 6.92 26.05
C LEU A 273 -24.27 5.97 27.17
N ASP A 274 -24.90 4.80 27.19
CA ASP A 274 -24.44 3.69 28.00
C ASP A 274 -23.44 2.89 27.16
N PHE A 275 -22.16 2.94 27.54
CA PHE A 275 -21.12 2.12 26.95
C PHE A 275 -20.99 0.86 27.82
N GLU A 276 -21.74 -0.18 27.49
CA GLU A 276 -21.46 -1.52 28.00
C GLU A 276 -20.40 -2.18 27.10
N PHE A 277 -19.24 -2.42 27.68
CA PHE A 277 -18.18 -3.25 27.14
C PHE A 277 -18.60 -4.73 27.16
N PHE A 278 -18.58 -5.38 26.00
CA PHE A 278 -18.42 -6.83 25.86
C PHE A 278 -17.48 -7.12 24.70
#